data_AF-A0A6S6P7V8-F1
#
_entry.id   AF-A0A6S6P7V8-F1
#
_cell.length_a   1.000
_cell.length_b   1.000
_cell.length_c   1.000
_cell.angle_alpha   90.00
_cell.angle_beta   90.00
_cell.angle_gamma   90.00
#
_symmetry.space_group_name_H-M   'P 1'
#
loop_
_entity.id
_entity.type
_entity.pdbx_description
1 polymer ?
#
loop_
_entity_poly.entity_id
_entity_poly.type
_entity_poly.pdbx_seq_one_letter_code
_entity_poly.pdbx_strand_id
1 'polypeptide(L)'
;MTDARLPEKWLTDRRLARLDDASFRSFAQALMWSVSNRTDGLIEPDDLALIPTFVRGSVPALVASGLWTALGHGWLITDFVSTQTSRSELEVLENARRRERHKKQRQRARAVEKPSGECDVPRDGPGGRSPGTTQEGQDRQGQEGQARTREVTPNGQALLCSTAECPQFEAGIEPWPNLCRPCAEARVES
;
A
#
# COMPACT_ATOMS: atom_id res chain seq x y z
N MET A 1 2.95 9.64 -8.35
CA MET A 1 2.99 8.80 -7.14
C MET A 1 3.43 7.42 -7.58
N THR A 2 4.62 7.03 -7.15
CA THR A 2 5.17 5.69 -7.34
C THR A 2 4.72 4.85 -6.16
N ASP A 3 4.19 3.66 -6.43
CA ASP A 3 3.68 2.74 -5.42
C ASP A 3 4.52 1.48 -5.46
N ALA A 4 5.16 1.16 -4.34
CA ALA A 4 5.97 -0.04 -4.20
C ALA A 4 5.06 -1.18 -3.76
N ARG A 5 4.91 -2.19 -4.62
CA ARG A 5 4.01 -3.30 -4.37
C ARG A 5 4.72 -4.36 -3.54
N LEU A 6 4.02 -4.90 -2.54
CA LEU A 6 4.44 -6.06 -1.77
C LEU A 6 3.55 -7.24 -2.16
N PRO A 7 4.00 -8.14 -3.06
CA PRO A 7 3.20 -9.26 -3.51
C PRO A 7 2.88 -10.24 -2.37
N GLU A 8 1.68 -10.81 -2.37
CA GLU A 8 1.28 -11.83 -1.39
C GLU A 8 2.22 -13.04 -1.35
N LYS A 9 2.79 -13.43 -2.51
CA LYS A 9 3.76 -14.54 -2.61
C LYS A 9 4.95 -14.40 -1.65
N TRP A 10 5.28 -13.18 -1.23
CA TRP A 10 6.37 -12.91 -0.28
C TRP A 10 6.10 -13.45 1.13
N LEU A 11 4.82 -13.59 1.52
CA LEU A 11 4.45 -14.21 2.80
C LEU A 11 4.82 -15.69 2.86
N THR A 12 4.84 -16.35 1.70
CA THR A 12 5.19 -17.78 1.58
C THR A 12 6.61 -18.02 1.09
N ASP A 13 7.34 -16.96 0.72
CA ASP A 13 8.68 -17.10 0.16
C ASP A 13 9.70 -17.41 1.27
N ARG A 14 10.27 -18.61 1.19
CA ARG A 14 11.29 -19.09 2.13
C ARG A 14 12.56 -18.23 2.13
N ARG A 15 12.85 -17.51 1.04
CA ARG A 15 14.01 -16.61 0.95
C ARG A 15 13.83 -15.44 1.91
N LEU A 16 12.65 -14.83 1.90
CA LEU A 16 12.30 -13.71 2.78
C LEU A 16 12.08 -14.16 4.23
N ALA A 17 11.38 -15.28 4.43
CA ALA A 17 11.09 -15.81 5.77
C ALA A 17 12.33 -16.23 6.58
N ARG A 18 13.48 -16.43 5.92
CA ARG A 18 14.75 -16.81 6.54
C ARG A 18 15.71 -15.65 6.78
N LEU A 19 15.40 -14.46 6.29
CA LEU A 19 16.21 -13.27 6.56
C LEU A 19 16.08 -12.88 8.02
N ASP A 20 17.13 -12.27 8.55
CA ASP A 20 17.04 -11.49 9.77
C ASP A 20 16.20 -10.21 9.55
N ASP A 21 15.65 -9.68 10.64
CA ASP A 21 14.78 -8.49 10.59
C ASP A 21 15.48 -7.28 9.96
N ALA A 22 16.78 -7.09 10.20
CA ALA A 22 17.54 -5.97 9.62
C ALA A 22 17.72 -6.11 8.11
N SER A 23 18.05 -7.32 7.62
CA SER A 23 18.11 -7.57 6.17
C SER A 23 16.75 -7.45 5.49
N PHE A 24 15.68 -7.93 6.11
CA PHE A 24 14.33 -7.78 5.57
C PHE A 24 13.93 -6.31 5.43
N ARG A 25 14.15 -5.49 6.46
CA ARG A 25 13.90 -4.03 6.40
C ARG A 25 14.75 -3.34 5.35
N SER A 26 16.03 -3.70 5.27
CA SER A 26 16.96 -3.17 4.26
C SER A 26 16.48 -3.49 2.84
N PHE A 27 15.98 -4.71 2.62
CA PHE A 27 15.38 -5.12 1.34
C PHE A 27 14.13 -4.30 0.99
N ALA A 28 13.19 -4.15 1.93
CA ALA A 28 11.97 -3.38 1.70
C ALA A 28 12.27 -1.90 1.39
N GLN A 29 13.23 -1.30 2.11
CA GLN A 29 13.65 0.09 1.89
C GLN A 29 14.35 0.26 0.55
N ALA A 30 15.24 -0.67 0.19
CA ALA A 30 15.90 -0.67 -1.11
C ALA A 30 14.91 -0.82 -2.28
N LEU A 31 13.87 -1.65 -2.12
CA LEU A 31 12.79 -1.77 -3.10
C LEU A 31 12.03 -0.44 -3.26
N MET A 32 11.59 0.17 -2.15
CA MET A 32 10.88 1.45 -2.17
C MET A 32 11.73 2.57 -2.78
N TRP A 33 13.02 2.60 -2.47
CA TRP A 33 13.98 3.54 -3.05
C TRP A 33 14.11 3.31 -4.56
N SER A 34 14.27 2.06 -5.02
CA SER A 34 14.41 1.72 -6.44
C SER A 34 13.17 2.12 -7.25
N VAL A 35 11.97 1.86 -6.71
CA VAL A 35 10.69 2.25 -7.33
C VAL A 35 10.54 3.77 -7.39
N SER A 36 10.98 4.48 -6.34
CA SER A 36 10.89 5.95 -6.27
C SER A 36 11.85 6.63 -7.25
N ASN A 37 13.06 6.10 -7.40
CA ASN A 37 14.09 6.64 -8.30
C ASN A 37 14.00 6.07 -9.73
N ARG A 38 13.09 5.13 -9.98
CA ARG A 38 12.88 4.48 -11.29
C ARG A 38 14.16 3.83 -11.83
N THR A 39 14.93 3.16 -10.95
CA THR A 39 16.19 2.48 -11.29
C THR A 39 15.99 1.04 -11.77
N ASP A 40 14.74 0.60 -11.96
CA ASP A 40 14.38 -0.76 -12.38
C ASP A 40 14.99 -1.87 -11.50
N GLY A 41 15.23 -1.55 -10.23
CA GLY A 41 15.80 -2.47 -9.24
C GLY A 41 17.32 -2.56 -9.26
N LEU A 42 18.01 -1.75 -10.09
CA LEU A 42 19.46 -1.56 -10.03
C LEU A 42 19.81 -0.67 -8.84
N ILE A 43 20.80 -1.11 -8.07
CA ILE A 43 21.33 -0.40 -6.89
C ILE A 43 22.85 -0.37 -7.01
N GLU A 44 23.40 0.84 -7.11
CA GLU A 44 24.84 1.04 -7.13
C GLU A 44 25.42 1.14 -5.71
N PRO A 45 26.73 0.92 -5.51
CA PRO A 45 27.39 1.04 -4.20
C PRO A 45 27.19 2.41 -3.53
N ASP A 46 27.12 3.47 -4.32
CA ASP A 46 26.93 4.84 -3.85
C ASP A 46 25.48 5.09 -3.41
N ASP A 47 24.51 4.45 -4.06
CA ASP A 47 23.08 4.54 -3.72
C ASP A 47 22.77 3.98 -2.34
N LEU A 48 23.56 3.01 -1.85
CA LEU A 48 23.36 2.42 -0.52
C LEU A 48 23.41 3.45 0.61
N ALA A 49 24.14 4.56 0.42
CA ALA A 49 24.18 5.66 1.39
C ALA A 49 22.90 6.52 1.39
N LEU A 50 22.16 6.50 0.27
CA LEU A 50 20.96 7.31 0.07
C LEU A 50 19.69 6.61 0.54
N ILE A 51 19.74 5.29 0.74
CA ILE A 51 18.61 4.51 1.25
C ILE A 51 18.50 4.72 2.77
N PRO A 52 17.41 5.31 3.28
CA PRO A 52 17.27 5.60 4.70
C PRO A 52 17.34 4.32 5.53
N THR A 53 18.09 4.33 6.64
CA THR A 53 18.21 3.21 7.60
C THR A 53 18.73 1.88 7.01
N PHE A 54 19.35 1.92 5.82
CA PHE A 54 19.91 0.73 5.19
C PHE A 54 21.14 0.22 5.93
N VAL A 55 21.17 -1.07 6.23
CA VAL A 55 22.31 -1.73 6.89
C VAL A 55 23.22 -2.35 5.83
N ARG A 56 24.43 -1.80 5.62
CA ARG A 56 25.39 -2.30 4.62
C ARG A 56 25.76 -3.77 4.83
N GLY A 57 25.77 -4.23 6.08
CA GLY A 57 26.01 -5.64 6.44
C GLY A 57 24.95 -6.62 5.93
N SER A 58 23.79 -6.15 5.49
CA SER A 58 22.71 -6.98 4.95
C SER A 58 22.97 -7.43 3.51
N VAL A 59 23.84 -6.75 2.76
CA VAL A 59 24.08 -7.03 1.33
C VAL A 59 24.48 -8.50 1.08
N PRO A 60 25.44 -9.09 1.81
CA PRO A 60 25.79 -10.50 1.63
C PRO A 60 24.61 -11.46 1.87
N ALA A 61 23.74 -11.18 2.84
CA ALA A 61 22.56 -12.01 3.12
C ALA A 61 21.51 -11.91 2.00
N LEU A 62 21.30 -10.71 1.45
CA LEU A 62 20.39 -10.49 0.32
C LEU A 62 20.88 -11.17 -0.97
N VAL A 63 22.19 -11.20 -1.20
CA VAL A 63 22.80 -11.93 -2.32
C VAL A 63 22.74 -13.43 -2.08
N ALA A 64 23.11 -13.91 -0.88
CA ALA A 64 23.09 -15.33 -0.55
C ALA A 64 21.69 -15.96 -0.58
N SER A 65 20.66 -15.18 -0.24
CA SER A 65 19.25 -15.61 -0.34
C SER A 65 18.70 -15.58 -1.77
N GLY A 66 19.44 -15.02 -2.74
CA GLY A 66 19.02 -14.89 -4.14
C GLY A 66 17.96 -13.82 -4.38
N LEU A 67 17.69 -12.95 -3.40
CA LEU A 67 16.82 -11.79 -3.57
C LEU A 67 17.49 -10.69 -4.40
N TRP A 68 18.81 -10.59 -4.26
CA TRP A 68 19.67 -9.73 -5.08
C TRP A 68 20.58 -10.58 -5.95
N THR A 69 20.79 -10.13 -7.18
CA THR A 69 21.78 -10.66 -8.11
C THR A 69 22.97 -9.70 -8.14
N ALA A 70 24.15 -10.18 -7.79
CA ALA A 70 25.36 -9.37 -7.87
C ALA A 70 25.75 -9.12 -9.34
N LEU A 71 26.01 -7.86 -9.66
CA LEU A 71 26.53 -7.40 -10.94
C LEU A 71 27.94 -6.84 -10.72
N GLY A 72 28.72 -6.68 -11.79
CA GLY A 72 30.08 -6.13 -11.68
C GLY A 72 30.14 -4.68 -11.14
N HIS A 73 29.04 -3.93 -11.23
CA HIS A 73 28.95 -2.51 -10.83
C HIS A 73 27.90 -2.24 -9.75
N GLY A 74 27.28 -3.27 -9.16
CA GLY A 74 26.19 -3.09 -8.20
C GLY A 74 25.37 -4.35 -8.00
N TRP A 75 24.10 -4.17 -7.65
CA TRP A 75 23.16 -5.27 -7.41
C TRP A 75 21.84 -5.02 -8.11
N LEU A 76 21.21 -6.10 -8.57
CA LEU A 76 19.88 -6.08 -9.17
C LEU A 76 18.90 -6.85 -8.29
N ILE A 77 17.75 -6.27 -7.98
CA ILE A 77 16.66 -6.99 -7.31
C ILE A 77 16.06 -8.01 -8.30
N THR A 78 16.21 -9.30 -8.00
CA THR A 78 15.96 -10.41 -8.95
C THR A 78 14.53 -10.40 -9.53
N ASP A 79 13.52 -10.17 -8.68
CA ASP A 79 12.11 -10.25 -9.05
C ASP A 79 11.48 -8.87 -9.38
N PHE A 80 12.30 -7.82 -9.59
CA PHE A 80 11.80 -6.45 -9.72
C PHE A 80 10.78 -6.29 -10.85
N VAL A 81 11.15 -6.69 -12.08
CA VAL A 81 10.29 -6.55 -13.27
C VAL A 81 8.99 -7.35 -13.15
N SER A 82 9.01 -8.47 -12.42
CA SER A 82 7.81 -9.29 -12.21
C SER A 82 6.83 -8.71 -11.20
N THR A 83 7.31 -7.89 -10.27
CA THR A 83 6.53 -7.42 -9.11
C THR A 83 6.19 -5.94 -9.19
N GLN A 84 7.06 -5.14 -9.81
CA GLN A 84 6.98 -3.69 -9.89
C GLN A 84 6.72 -3.23 -11.31
N THR A 85 6.19 -2.01 -11.43
CA THR A 85 6.04 -1.33 -12.73
C THR A 85 7.39 -0.77 -13.16
N SER A 86 7.82 -1.09 -14.38
CA SER A 86 9.10 -0.61 -14.89
C SER A 86 9.08 0.90 -15.18
N ARG A 87 10.26 1.52 -15.27
CA ARG A 87 10.42 2.91 -15.69
C ARG A 87 9.72 3.19 -17.01
N SER A 88 9.90 2.30 -18.00
CA SER A 88 9.31 2.47 -19.34
C SER A 88 7.78 2.49 -19.29
N GLU A 89 7.16 1.61 -18.50
CA GLU A 89 5.71 1.56 -18.30
C GLU A 89 5.20 2.83 -17.60
N LEU A 90 5.93 3.32 -16.59
CA LEU A 90 5.59 4.57 -15.92
C LEU A 90 5.64 5.77 -16.88
N GLU A 91 6.64 5.84 -17.76
CA GLU A 91 6.75 6.89 -18.78
C GLU A 91 5.58 6.84 -19.77
N VAL A 92 5.16 5.64 -20.20
CA VAL A 92 3.98 5.47 -21.07
C VAL A 92 2.71 5.97 -20.37
N LEU A 93 2.49 5.59 -19.12
CA LEU A 93 1.33 6.03 -18.33
C LEU A 93 1.34 7.55 -18.07
N GLU A 94 2.50 8.12 -17.78
CA GLU A 94 2.68 9.55 -17.58
C GLU A 94 2.37 10.34 -18.87
N ASN A 95 2.87 9.87 -20.01
CA ASN A 95 2.59 10.43 -21.32
C ASN A 95 1.10 10.32 -21.69
N ALA A 96 0.45 9.19 -21.40
CA ALA A 96 -0.99 9.02 -21.62
C ALA A 96 -1.81 10.04 -20.80
N ARG A 97 -1.50 10.20 -19.50
CA ARG A 97 -2.13 11.20 -18.63
C ARG A 97 -1.91 12.62 -19.12
N ARG A 98 -0.70 12.95 -19.59
CA ARG A 98 -0.38 14.26 -20.18
C ARG A 98 -1.23 14.54 -21.41
N ARG A 99 -1.33 13.58 -22.33
CA ARG A 99 -2.16 13.68 -23.55
C ARG A 99 -3.63 13.87 -23.22
N GLU A 100 -4.15 13.15 -22.24
CA GLU A 100 -5.54 13.27 -21.81
C GLU A 100 -5.85 14.66 -21.24
N ARG A 101 -4.97 15.19 -20.37
CA ARG A 101 -5.10 16.56 -19.85
C ARG A 101 -5.10 17.59 -20.98
N HIS A 102 -4.19 17.45 -21.93
CA HIS A 102 -4.11 18.35 -23.09
C HIS A 102 -5.37 18.28 -23.97
N LYS A 103 -5.90 17.07 -24.19
CA LYS A 103 -7.15 16.86 -24.95
C LYS A 103 -8.34 17.52 -24.24
N LYS A 104 -8.47 17.29 -22.92
CA LYS A 104 -9.52 17.92 -22.10
C LYS A 104 -9.41 19.44 -22.10
N GLN A 105 -8.20 19.99 -22.02
CA GLN A 105 -7.98 21.44 -22.09
C GLN A 105 -8.39 22.02 -23.46
N ARG A 106 -8.02 21.36 -24.57
CA ARG A 106 -8.42 21.77 -25.92
C ARG A 106 -9.93 21.71 -26.11
N GLN A 107 -10.60 20.70 -25.58
CA GLN A 107 -12.06 20.59 -25.63
C GLN A 107 -12.74 21.72 -24.85
N ARG A 108 -12.23 22.07 -23.67
CA ARG A 108 -12.74 23.21 -22.88
C ARG A 108 -12.53 24.55 -23.61
N ALA A 109 -11.37 24.78 -24.20
CA ALA A 109 -11.12 26.00 -24.97
C ALA A 109 -12.08 26.15 -26.16
N ARG A 110 -12.29 25.06 -26.93
CA ARG A 110 -13.24 25.05 -28.05
C ARG A 110 -14.70 25.24 -27.61
N ALA A 111 -15.06 24.80 -26.41
CA ALA A 111 -16.41 25.00 -25.87
C ALA A 111 -16.66 26.46 -25.46
N VAL A 112 -15.62 27.20 -25.05
CA VAL A 112 -15.69 28.64 -24.74
C VAL A 112 -15.71 29.48 -26.02
N GLU A 113 -14.94 29.09 -27.03
CA GLU A 113 -14.87 29.81 -28.32
C GLU A 113 -16.11 29.61 -29.20
N LYS A 114 -16.92 28.59 -28.97
CA LYS A 114 -18.26 28.54 -29.55
C LYS A 114 -19.13 29.48 -28.73
N PRO A 115 -19.44 30.71 -29.19
CA PRO A 115 -20.46 31.50 -28.53
C PRO A 115 -21.73 30.67 -28.49
N SER A 116 -22.48 30.79 -27.41
CA SER A 116 -23.85 30.33 -27.25
C SER A 116 -24.80 31.02 -28.24
N GLY A 117 -24.48 30.96 -29.52
CA GLY A 117 -25.34 31.34 -30.63
C GLY A 117 -26.19 30.13 -30.97
N GLU A 118 -27.50 30.32 -30.87
CA GLU A 118 -28.56 29.33 -31.09
C GLU A 118 -28.71 28.29 -29.97
N CYS A 119 -29.41 28.72 -28.91
CA CYS A 119 -30.47 27.89 -28.34
C CYS A 119 -31.45 27.54 -29.48
N ASP A 120 -31.13 26.54 -30.28
CA ASP A 120 -32.10 25.87 -31.14
C ASP A 120 -32.97 25.03 -30.20
N VAL A 121 -33.95 25.70 -29.60
CA VAL A 121 -35.02 25.08 -28.84
C VAL A 121 -35.64 24.04 -29.78
N PRO A 122 -35.65 22.74 -29.44
CA PRO A 122 -36.47 21.78 -30.18
C PRO A 122 -37.90 22.31 -30.13
N ARG A 123 -38.37 22.83 -31.27
CA ARG A 123 -39.69 23.45 -31.42
C ARG A 123 -40.74 22.48 -30.91
N ASP A 124 -41.27 22.78 -29.74
CA ASP A 124 -42.40 22.09 -29.13
C ASP A 124 -43.54 21.97 -30.16
N GLY A 125 -43.95 20.73 -30.39
CA GLY A 125 -45.29 20.44 -30.88
C GLY A 125 -46.32 20.93 -29.84
N PRO A 126 -47.51 21.38 -30.27
CA PRO A 126 -48.46 21.99 -29.36
C PRO A 126 -49.15 20.94 -28.50
N GLY A 127 -49.03 21.07 -27.19
CA GLY A 127 -50.11 20.69 -26.27
C GLY A 127 -49.69 19.90 -25.04
N GLY A 128 -49.75 20.56 -23.87
CA GLY A 128 -49.93 19.87 -22.61
C GLY A 128 -49.29 20.58 -21.42
N ARG A 129 -50.05 21.46 -20.77
CA ARG A 129 -49.71 21.96 -19.43
C ARG A 129 -49.51 20.78 -18.47
N SER A 130 -48.41 20.77 -17.71
CA SER A 130 -48.44 20.18 -16.37
C SER A 130 -47.38 20.85 -15.48
N PRO A 131 -47.79 21.55 -14.39
CA PRO A 131 -46.87 22.19 -13.46
C PRO A 131 -46.50 21.25 -12.32
N GLY A 132 -45.21 21.21 -12.01
CA GLY A 132 -44.70 20.72 -10.74
C GLY A 132 -44.16 19.29 -10.78
N THR A 133 -42.86 19.15 -10.64
CA THR A 133 -42.27 18.20 -9.67
C THR A 133 -40.76 18.44 -9.57
N THR A 134 -40.39 18.88 -8.38
CA THR A 134 -39.08 18.69 -7.76
C THR A 134 -38.66 17.21 -7.88
N GLN A 135 -37.44 16.94 -8.31
CA GLN A 135 -36.71 15.67 -8.09
C GLN A 135 -35.30 16.10 -7.65
N GLU A 136 -34.98 16.24 -6.37
CA GLU A 136 -34.84 15.21 -5.33
C GLU A 136 -34.08 13.97 -5.80
N GLY A 137 -32.97 13.72 -5.09
CA GLY A 137 -31.96 12.74 -5.42
C GLY A 137 -32.50 11.33 -5.46
N GLN A 138 -32.12 10.60 -6.51
CA GLN A 138 -32.30 9.16 -6.56
C GLN A 138 -31.22 8.49 -5.72
N ASP A 139 -31.59 8.22 -4.46
CA ASP A 139 -30.98 7.17 -3.66
C ASP A 139 -31.07 5.83 -4.40
N ARG A 140 -29.91 5.17 -4.54
CA ARG A 140 -29.81 3.78 -4.99
C ARG A 140 -30.23 2.88 -3.84
N GLN A 141 -31.43 2.32 -3.90
CA GLN A 141 -31.83 1.15 -3.09
C GLN A 141 -31.79 -0.14 -3.90
N GLY A 142 -31.18 -1.17 -3.31
CA GLY A 142 -31.65 -2.56 -3.42
C GLY A 142 -30.95 -3.48 -4.40
N GLN A 143 -29.86 -4.12 -3.97
CA GLN A 143 -29.66 -5.56 -4.23
C GLN A 143 -29.24 -6.26 -2.94
N GLU A 144 -30.25 -6.79 -2.24
CA GLU A 144 -30.09 -7.77 -1.16
C GLU A 144 -29.67 -9.12 -1.77
N GLY A 145 -28.39 -9.44 -1.63
CA GLY A 145 -27.83 -10.76 -1.91
C GLY A 145 -27.65 -11.55 -0.63
N GLN A 146 -28.65 -12.38 -0.30
CA GLN A 146 -28.61 -13.60 0.52
C GLN A 146 -27.38 -13.80 1.44
N ALA A 147 -27.49 -13.33 2.68
CA ALA A 147 -26.67 -13.82 3.78
C ALA A 147 -27.13 -15.23 4.15
N ARG A 148 -26.30 -16.23 3.80
CA ARG A 148 -26.40 -17.58 4.36
C ARG A 148 -26.09 -17.52 5.86
N THR A 149 -27.07 -17.95 6.64
CA THR A 149 -26.96 -18.45 8.00
C THR A 149 -25.70 -19.30 8.17
N ARG A 150 -24.77 -18.85 9.02
CA ARG A 150 -23.77 -19.73 9.63
C ARG A 150 -24.10 -19.85 11.10
N GLU A 151 -24.25 -21.12 11.47
CA GLU A 151 -24.62 -21.62 12.78
C GLU A 151 -23.68 -21.13 13.86
N VAL A 152 -24.29 -20.75 14.98
CA VAL A 152 -23.65 -20.50 16.26
C VAL A 152 -23.29 -21.85 16.86
N THR A 153 -21.99 -22.16 16.95
CA THR A 153 -21.49 -23.19 17.86
C THR A 153 -21.29 -22.61 19.25
N PRO A 154 -21.91 -23.19 20.30
CA PRO A 154 -21.62 -22.85 21.68
C PRO A 154 -20.43 -23.69 22.14
N ASN A 155 -19.24 -23.10 22.20
CA ASN A 155 -18.20 -23.66 23.07
C ASN A 155 -17.31 -22.54 23.61
N GLY A 156 -17.88 -21.80 24.56
CA GLY A 156 -17.12 -20.96 25.47
C GLY A 156 -16.27 -21.85 26.37
N GLN A 157 -15.04 -22.12 25.94
CA GLN A 157 -13.96 -22.47 26.84
C GLN A 157 -13.06 -21.27 26.97
N ALA A 158 -13.23 -20.58 28.10
CA ALA A 158 -12.29 -19.60 28.59
C ALA A 158 -10.94 -20.31 28.81
N LEU A 159 -9.96 -19.99 27.97
CA LEU A 159 -8.56 -20.27 28.26
C LEU A 159 -8.14 -19.36 29.40
N LEU A 160 -8.17 -19.92 30.60
CA LEU A 160 -7.46 -19.41 31.76
C LEU A 160 -5.99 -19.26 31.37
N CYS A 161 -5.49 -18.03 31.42
CA CYS A 161 -4.06 -17.75 31.35
C CYS A 161 -3.44 -18.31 32.64
N SER A 162 -2.88 -19.51 32.56
CA SER A 162 -2.13 -20.16 33.64
C SER A 162 -0.88 -19.34 33.92
N THR A 163 -0.86 -18.64 35.06
CA THR A 163 0.29 -17.87 35.58
C THR A 163 1.29 -18.79 36.27
N ALA A 164 1.80 -19.80 35.57
CA ALA A 164 2.90 -20.61 36.05
C ALA A 164 3.85 -20.88 34.88
N GLU A 165 5.14 -20.63 35.13
CA GLU A 165 6.29 -20.83 34.22
C GLU A 165 6.68 -19.60 33.35
N CYS A 166 6.99 -18.49 34.04
CA CYS A 166 8.00 -17.56 33.52
C CYS A 166 9.39 -18.23 33.64
N PRO A 167 10.14 -18.43 32.54
CA PRO A 167 11.54 -18.81 32.63
C PRO A 167 12.32 -17.70 33.36
N GLN A 168 13.23 -18.12 34.24
CA GLN A 168 14.11 -17.25 34.99
C GLN A 168 14.87 -16.32 34.04
N PHE A 169 14.53 -15.05 34.08
CA PHE A 169 15.24 -13.97 33.41
C PHE A 169 16.60 -13.82 34.10
N GLU A 170 17.68 -14.19 33.41
CA GLU A 170 19.05 -13.98 33.88
C GLU A 170 19.28 -12.47 34.05
N ALA A 171 19.71 -12.11 35.26
CA ALA A 171 19.97 -10.73 35.64
C ALA A 171 21.14 -10.16 34.83
N GLY A 172 20.87 -9.16 33.98
CA GLY A 172 21.94 -8.45 33.26
C GLY A 172 21.52 -7.39 32.26
N ILE A 173 20.23 -7.14 32.03
CA ILE A 173 19.77 -6.14 31.05
C ILE A 173 19.06 -5.01 31.78
N GLU A 174 19.63 -3.81 31.67
CA GLU A 174 19.09 -2.58 32.25
C GLU A 174 17.64 -2.33 31.76
N PRO A 175 16.72 -1.96 32.66
CA PRO A 175 15.32 -1.76 32.31
C PRO A 175 15.12 -0.46 31.53
N TRP A 176 14.49 -0.59 30.36
CA TRP A 176 13.97 0.54 29.60
C TRP A 176 12.85 1.22 30.40
N PRO A 177 12.89 2.55 30.64
CA PRO A 177 11.78 3.26 31.24
C PRO A 177 10.69 3.43 30.17
N ASN A 178 9.43 3.19 30.53
CA ASN A 178 8.20 3.55 29.81
C ASN A 178 7.39 2.45 29.14
N LEU A 179 7.21 1.28 29.78
CA LEU A 179 6.03 0.46 29.50
C LEU A 179 5.33 0.00 30.79
N CYS A 180 4.04 0.33 30.87
CA CYS A 180 3.00 -0.17 31.78
C CYS A 180 2.85 0.43 33.21
N ARG A 181 2.15 1.57 33.28
CA ARG A 181 1.05 1.78 34.25
C ARG A 181 -0.14 0.93 33.74
N PRO A 182 -0.68 -0.08 34.46
CA PRO A 182 -1.44 0.13 35.70
C PRO A 182 -1.43 -1.07 36.68
N CYS A 183 -0.66 -1.01 37.78
CA CYS A 183 -0.80 -1.97 38.91
C CYS A 183 -0.60 -1.34 40.30
N ALA A 184 -0.70 0.00 40.43
CA ALA A 184 -0.27 0.71 41.63
C ALA A 184 -1.36 0.91 42.72
N GLU A 185 -2.42 0.09 42.77
CA GLU A 185 -3.47 0.22 43.79
C GLU A 185 -3.94 -1.15 44.30
N ALA A 186 -3.09 -1.84 45.08
CA ALA A 186 -3.53 -2.90 46.01
C ALA A 186 -2.39 -3.31 46.95
N ARG A 187 -2.01 -2.48 47.92
CA ARG A 187 -1.26 -2.92 49.12
C ARG A 187 -1.19 -1.86 50.21
N VAL A 188 -2.31 -1.60 50.89
CA VAL A 188 -2.32 -1.10 52.27
C VAL A 188 -3.53 -1.71 52.95
N GLU A 189 -3.30 -2.72 53.80
CA GLU A 189 -4.07 -3.09 55.00
C GLU A 189 -3.63 -4.48 55.47
N SER A 190 -2.64 -4.51 56.37
CA SER A 190 -2.40 -5.53 57.40
C SER A 190 -1.41 -4.96 58.42
#